data_AF-Q28UC6-F1
#
_entry.id   AF-Q28UC6-F1
#
_cell.length_a   1.000
_cell.length_b   1.000
_cell.length_c   1.000
_cell.angle_alpha   90.00
_cell.angle_beta   90.00
_cell.angle_gamma   90.00
#
_symmetry.space_group_name_H-M   'P 1'
#
loop_
_entity.id
_entity.type
_entity.pdbx_description
1 polymer ?
#
loop_
_entity_poly.entity_id
_entity_poly.type
_entity_poly.pdbx_seq_one_letter_code
_entity_poly.pdbx_strand_id
1 'polypeptide(L)'
;MADEAETLDAAHGATDAAHGAADAAHASSPGMPQLDFATFPNQIFWLVLTLLAIYFVLTKIALPRISSVIAERQGTLTNDLAAAEDLKRQAAEAEESYNTALANARAEASRIAQETRDEIQAQTQVEIDKADAQIAARTAEGEARIAEIEAGAIATAEEVARDVATEIVRAFGPGQDVDAAAVADAVANRVRG
;
A
#
# COMPACT_ATOMS: atom_id res chain seq x y z
N MET A 1 -0.84 -8.47 -119.05
CA MET A 1 -2.28 -8.82 -118.93
C MET A 1 -2.45 -9.20 -117.47
N ALA A 2 -2.84 -8.30 -116.57
CA ALA A 2 -4.20 -7.75 -116.43
C ALA A 2 -5.19 -8.91 -116.54
N ASP A 3 -5.72 -9.46 -115.44
CA ASP A 3 -6.66 -8.90 -114.45
C ASP A 3 -6.67 -9.96 -113.30
N GLU A 4 -6.83 -9.70 -112.01
CA GLU A 4 -8.10 -9.36 -111.37
C GLU A 4 -7.79 -8.87 -109.94
N ALA A 5 -8.41 -7.76 -109.58
CA ALA A 5 -8.51 -7.24 -108.22
C ALA A 5 -9.80 -7.76 -107.55
N GLU A 6 -9.80 -7.66 -106.21
CA GLU A 6 -10.95 -7.81 -105.30
C GLU A 6 -11.51 -9.23 -105.16
N THR A 7 -11.46 -9.86 -103.98
CA THR A 7 -12.27 -9.43 -102.84
C THR A 7 -11.81 -10.17 -101.57
N LEU A 8 -11.45 -9.40 -100.55
CA LEU A 8 -11.17 -9.86 -99.19
C LEU A 8 -12.15 -9.13 -98.27
N ASP A 9 -13.38 -9.63 -98.12
CA ASP A 9 -14.27 -9.29 -96.99
C ASP A 9 -15.53 -10.19 -96.99
N ALA A 10 -15.50 -11.33 -96.28
CA ALA A 10 -16.72 -12.11 -95.98
C ALA A 10 -16.55 -13.16 -94.85
N ALA A 11 -15.64 -12.98 -93.89
CA ALA A 11 -15.48 -13.92 -92.76
C ALA A 11 -16.23 -13.51 -91.48
N HIS A 12 -16.98 -12.40 -91.49
CA HIS A 12 -17.71 -11.87 -90.33
C HIS A 12 -19.25 -12.05 -90.41
N GLY A 13 -19.76 -12.96 -91.25
CA GLY A 13 -21.20 -13.15 -91.45
C GLY A 13 -21.85 -14.33 -90.73
N ALA A 14 -21.14 -15.12 -89.92
CA ALA A 14 -21.65 -16.40 -89.40
C ALA A 14 -22.03 -16.40 -87.89
N THR A 15 -21.87 -15.30 -87.17
CA THR A 15 -22.17 -15.25 -85.72
C THR A 15 -23.55 -14.69 -85.37
N ASP A 16 -24.31 -14.13 -86.31
CA ASP A 16 -25.65 -13.58 -86.05
C ASP A 16 -26.81 -14.58 -86.30
N ALA A 17 -26.54 -15.78 -86.81
CA ALA A 17 -27.58 -16.78 -87.05
C ALA A 17 -27.99 -17.60 -85.79
N ALA A 18 -27.26 -17.49 -84.68
CA ALA A 18 -27.57 -18.21 -83.45
C ALA A 18 -28.51 -17.45 -82.50
N HIS A 19 -28.70 -16.14 -82.69
CA HIS A 19 -29.59 -15.31 -81.86
C HIS A 19 -30.96 -15.01 -82.50
N GLY A 20 -31.17 -15.30 -83.79
CA GLY A 20 -32.43 -15.04 -84.50
C GLY A 20 -33.47 -16.17 -84.50
N ALA A 21 -33.15 -17.36 -83.97
CA ALA A 21 -34.05 -18.52 -83.98
C ALA A 21 -34.83 -18.74 -82.66
N ALA A 22 -34.53 -17.97 -81.61
CA ALA A 22 -35.23 -18.08 -80.33
C ALA A 22 -36.50 -17.22 -80.26
N ASP A 23 -36.64 -16.20 -81.11
CA ASP A 23 -37.76 -15.24 -81.07
C ASP A 23 -38.93 -15.57 -82.04
N ALA A 24 -38.84 -16.65 -82.83
CA ALA A 24 -39.82 -16.96 -83.88
C ALA A 24 -41.01 -17.83 -83.43
N ALA A 25 -41.14 -18.16 -82.14
CA ALA A 25 -42.20 -19.03 -81.61
C ALA A 25 -43.23 -18.31 -80.73
N HIS A 26 -43.30 -16.97 -80.76
CA HIS A 26 -44.25 -16.19 -79.95
C HIS A 26 -45.47 -15.67 -80.74
N ALA A 27 -46.03 -16.51 -81.62
CA ALA A 27 -47.23 -16.17 -82.38
C ALA A 27 -48.35 -17.19 -82.11
N SER A 28 -49.01 -17.10 -80.94
CA SER A 28 -50.45 -17.40 -80.74
C SER A 28 -50.88 -17.49 -79.25
N SER A 29 -51.03 -16.34 -78.57
CA SER A 29 -52.10 -16.07 -77.58
C SER A 29 -51.98 -14.61 -77.07
N PRO A 30 -53.07 -13.82 -76.94
CA PRO A 30 -53.00 -12.45 -76.43
C PRO A 30 -52.87 -12.49 -74.90
N GLY A 31 -51.64 -12.55 -74.43
CA GLY A 31 -51.29 -12.49 -73.03
C GLY A 31 -49.80 -12.24 -72.93
N MET A 32 -49.39 -11.34 -72.04
CA MET A 32 -47.97 -11.08 -71.78
C MET A 32 -47.26 -12.43 -71.58
N PRO A 33 -46.22 -12.79 -72.37
CA PRO A 33 -45.62 -14.14 -72.38
C PRO A 33 -45.25 -14.68 -70.98
N GLN A 34 -45.02 -13.78 -70.03
CA GLN A 34 -44.79 -14.09 -68.61
C GLN A 34 -45.99 -14.71 -67.87
N LEU A 35 -47.21 -14.66 -68.42
CA LEU A 35 -48.44 -15.20 -67.82
C LEU A 35 -48.96 -16.48 -68.51
N ASP A 36 -48.14 -17.12 -69.34
CA ASP A 36 -48.50 -18.43 -69.91
C ASP A 36 -48.34 -19.56 -68.88
N PHE A 37 -49.47 -19.96 -68.31
CA PHE A 37 -49.59 -21.03 -67.31
C PHE A 37 -49.07 -22.40 -67.81
N ALA A 38 -48.90 -22.62 -69.12
CA ALA A 38 -48.35 -23.88 -69.63
C ALA A 38 -46.89 -24.10 -69.21
N THR A 39 -46.13 -23.02 -68.96
CA THR A 39 -44.72 -23.10 -68.54
C THR A 39 -44.54 -23.29 -67.03
N PHE A 40 -45.58 -22.99 -66.24
CA PHE A 40 -45.50 -22.95 -64.77
C PHE A 40 -45.13 -24.30 -64.16
N PRO A 41 -45.67 -25.47 -64.60
CA PRO A 41 -45.30 -26.75 -63.98
C PRO A 41 -43.81 -27.05 -64.03
N ASN A 42 -43.13 -26.75 -65.15
CA ASN A 42 -41.70 -26.97 -65.28
C ASN A 42 -40.90 -26.00 -64.39
N GLN A 43 -41.27 -24.72 -64.36
CA GLN A 43 -40.61 -23.74 -63.49
C GLN A 43 -40.81 -24.08 -62.01
N ILE A 44 -42.02 -24.48 -61.60
CA ILE A 44 -42.33 -24.91 -60.24
C ILE A 44 -41.51 -26.15 -59.87
N PHE A 45 -41.37 -27.13 -60.76
CA PHE A 45 -40.56 -28.32 -60.51
C PHE A 45 -39.10 -27.95 -60.19
N TRP A 46 -38.45 -27.13 -61.02
CA TRP A 46 -37.07 -26.69 -60.77
C TRP A 46 -36.94 -25.76 -59.57
N LEU A 47 -37.93 -24.91 -59.30
CA LEU A 47 -37.99 -24.09 -58.08
C LEU A 47 -37.97 -25.00 -56.85
N VAL A 48 -38.88 -25.97 -56.77
CA VAL A 48 -38.95 -26.89 -55.64
C VAL A 48 -37.66 -27.68 -55.48
N LEU A 49 -37.08 -28.16 -56.59
CA LEU A 49 -35.82 -28.91 -56.55
C LEU A 49 -34.64 -28.06 -56.05
N THR A 50 -34.49 -26.84 -56.55
CA THR A 50 -33.41 -25.92 -56.12
C THR A 50 -33.61 -25.43 -54.70
N LEU A 51 -34.86 -25.14 -54.30
CA LEU A 51 -35.22 -24.76 -52.93
C LEU A 51 -34.89 -25.88 -51.95
N LEU A 52 -35.24 -27.14 -52.28
CA LEU A 52 -34.88 -28.30 -51.47
C LEU A 52 -33.37 -28.45 -51.37
N ALA A 53 -32.64 -28.31 -52.48
CA ALA A 53 -31.17 -28.38 -52.48
C ALA A 53 -30.56 -27.33 -51.53
N ILE A 54 -30.98 -26.07 -51.63
CA ILE A 54 -30.51 -24.99 -50.74
C ILE A 54 -30.92 -25.26 -49.29
N TYR A 55 -32.15 -25.71 -49.03
CA TYR A 55 -32.64 -26.05 -47.69
C TYR A 55 -31.79 -27.14 -47.04
N PHE A 56 -31.43 -28.18 -47.78
CA PHE A 56 -30.54 -29.24 -47.30
C PHE A 56 -29.14 -28.71 -47.00
N VAL A 57 -28.57 -27.86 -47.86
CA VAL A 57 -27.26 -27.23 -47.61
C VAL A 57 -27.28 -26.36 -46.36
N LEU A 58 -28.32 -25.52 -46.18
CA LEU A 58 -28.43 -24.66 -45.01
C LEU A 58 -28.56 -25.50 -43.73
N THR A 59 -29.44 -26.50 -43.74
CA THR A 59 -29.73 -27.31 -42.55
C THR A 59 -28.57 -28.22 -42.16
N LYS A 60 -27.89 -28.85 -43.13
CA LYS A 60 -26.82 -29.82 -42.86
C LYS A 60 -25.42 -29.20 -42.79
N ILE A 61 -25.19 -28.03 -43.39
CA ILE A 61 -23.83 -27.46 -43.51
C ILE A 61 -23.75 -26.06 -42.89
N ALA A 62 -24.58 -25.11 -43.32
CA ALA A 62 -24.44 -23.73 -42.89
C ALA A 62 -24.82 -23.52 -41.41
N LEU A 63 -26.00 -24.00 -40.98
CA LEU A 63 -26.49 -23.83 -39.62
C LEU A 63 -25.61 -24.55 -38.57
N PRO A 64 -25.16 -25.81 -38.78
CA PRO A 64 -24.27 -26.46 -37.82
C PRO A 64 -22.94 -25.73 -37.64
N ARG A 65 -22.35 -25.18 -38.71
CA ARG A 65 -21.11 -24.39 -38.63
C ARG A 65 -21.31 -23.07 -37.87
N ILE A 66 -22.43 -22.38 -38.09
CA ILE A 66 -22.74 -21.15 -37.34
C ILE A 66 -22.96 -21.49 -35.85
N SER A 67 -23.69 -22.56 -35.57
CA SER A 67 -23.93 -23.03 -34.21
C SER A 67 -22.63 -23.40 -33.48
N SER A 68 -21.68 -24.05 -34.17
CA SER A 68 -20.40 -24.41 -33.54
C SER A 68 -19.58 -23.18 -33.19
N VAL A 69 -19.54 -22.16 -34.06
CA VAL A 69 -18.82 -20.90 -33.79
C VAL A 69 -19.46 -20.12 -32.63
N ILE A 70 -20.80 -20.08 -32.56
CA ILE A 70 -21.49 -19.42 -31.44
C ILE A 70 -21.19 -20.16 -30.14
N ALA A 71 -21.26 -21.50 -30.13
CA ALA A 71 -20.98 -22.32 -28.96
C ALA A 71 -19.53 -22.16 -28.48
N GLU A 72 -18.57 -22.14 -29.41
CA GLU A 72 -17.14 -21.91 -29.10
C GLU A 72 -16.94 -20.54 -28.45
N ARG A 73 -17.48 -19.47 -29.05
CA ARG A 73 -17.38 -18.11 -28.49
C ARG A 73 -18.05 -17.99 -27.13
N GLN A 74 -19.23 -18.58 -26.96
CA GLN A 74 -19.91 -18.62 -25.66
C GLN A 74 -19.06 -19.35 -24.63
N GLY A 75 -18.47 -20.49 -24.99
CA GLY A 75 -17.56 -21.24 -24.13
C GLY A 75 -16.35 -20.41 -23.69
N THR A 76 -15.69 -19.72 -24.63
CA THR A 76 -14.57 -18.82 -24.32
C THR A 76 -15.01 -17.68 -23.40
N LEU A 77 -16.11 -17.00 -23.70
CA LEU A 77 -16.62 -15.91 -22.86
C LEU A 77 -16.96 -16.38 -21.45
N THR A 78 -17.61 -17.54 -21.30
CA THR A 78 -17.92 -18.12 -19.99
C THR A 78 -16.65 -18.48 -19.22
N ASN A 79 -15.66 -19.07 -19.89
CA ASN A 79 -14.38 -19.39 -19.26
C ASN A 79 -13.62 -18.13 -18.81
N ASP A 80 -13.56 -17.11 -19.67
CA ASP A 80 -12.88 -15.85 -19.37
C ASP A 80 -13.59 -15.08 -18.26
N LEU A 81 -14.92 -15.11 -18.22
CA LEU A 81 -15.71 -14.53 -17.14
C LEU A 81 -15.43 -15.26 -15.81
N ALA A 82 -15.43 -16.60 -15.82
CA ALA A 82 -15.13 -17.38 -14.62
C ALA A 82 -13.70 -17.13 -14.12
N ALA A 83 -12.73 -17.03 -15.03
CA ALA A 83 -11.35 -16.68 -14.68
C ALA A 83 -11.24 -15.25 -14.12
N ALA A 84 -11.96 -14.29 -14.70
CA ALA A 84 -11.99 -12.91 -14.20
C ALA A 84 -12.64 -12.81 -12.82
N GLU A 85 -13.72 -13.54 -12.56
CA GLU A 85 -14.38 -13.60 -11.26
C GLU A 85 -13.49 -14.26 -10.20
N ASP A 86 -12.79 -15.35 -10.56
CA ASP A 86 -11.83 -16.02 -9.66
C ASP A 86 -10.66 -15.09 -9.32
N LEU A 87 -10.04 -14.45 -10.32
CA LEU A 87 -8.97 -13.47 -10.10
C LEU A 87 -9.45 -12.29 -9.25
N LYS A 88 -10.68 -11.81 -9.44
CA LYS A 88 -11.27 -10.76 -8.62
C LYS A 88 -11.46 -11.20 -7.17
N ARG A 89 -11.93 -12.43 -6.95
CA ARG A 89 -12.06 -13.00 -5.60
C ARG A 89 -10.69 -13.14 -4.93
N GLN A 90 -9.71 -13.71 -5.62
CA GLN A 90 -8.35 -13.85 -5.09
C GLN A 90 -7.74 -12.49 -4.75
N ALA A 91 -7.96 -11.46 -5.58
CA ALA A 91 -7.50 -10.10 -5.30
C ALA A 91 -8.16 -9.50 -4.05
N ALA A 92 -9.48 -9.69 -3.88
CA ALA A 92 -10.20 -9.22 -2.69
C ALA A 92 -9.74 -9.95 -1.41
N GLU A 93 -9.54 -11.27 -1.47
CA GLU A 93 -9.01 -12.05 -0.35
C GLU A 93 -7.58 -11.64 0.00
N ALA A 94 -6.73 -11.40 -1.01
CA ALA A 94 -5.38 -10.89 -0.82
C ALA A 94 -5.38 -9.49 -0.18
N GLU A 95 -6.24 -8.59 -0.63
CA GLU A 95 -6.41 -7.25 -0.07
C GLU A 95 -6.88 -7.31 1.39
N GLU A 96 -7.87 -8.15 1.71
CA GLU A 96 -8.35 -8.35 3.08
C GLU A 96 -7.24 -8.90 4.00
N SER A 97 -6.50 -9.91 3.54
CA SER A 97 -5.40 -10.50 4.30
C SER A 97 -4.27 -9.48 4.54
N TYR A 98 -3.93 -8.67 3.53
CA TYR A 98 -2.95 -7.60 3.63
C TYR A 98 -3.39 -6.52 4.63
N ASN A 99 -4.65 -6.07 4.55
CA ASN A 99 -5.19 -5.06 5.45
C ASN A 99 -5.23 -5.57 6.89
N THR A 100 -5.63 -6.83 7.10
CA THR A 100 -5.58 -7.49 8.41
C THR A 100 -4.15 -7.57 8.95
N ALA A 101 -3.19 -8.00 8.13
CA ALA A 101 -1.78 -8.07 8.52
C ALA A 101 -1.22 -6.69 8.89
N LEU A 102 -1.57 -5.65 8.12
CA LEU A 102 -1.18 -4.27 8.40
C LEU A 102 -1.80 -3.75 9.70
N ALA A 103 -3.07 -4.03 9.95
CA ALA A 103 -3.74 -3.66 11.20
C ALA A 103 -3.09 -4.33 12.42
N ASN A 104 -2.81 -5.64 12.33
CA ASN A 104 -2.12 -6.39 13.38
C ASN A 104 -0.70 -5.85 13.63
N ALA A 105 0.06 -5.57 12.58
CA ALA A 105 1.40 -4.99 12.71
C ALA A 105 1.39 -3.61 13.37
N ARG A 106 0.39 -2.76 13.07
CA ARG A 106 0.22 -1.45 13.72
C ARG A 106 -0.19 -1.57 15.19
N ALA A 107 -1.08 -2.50 15.51
CA ALA A 107 -1.48 -2.78 16.88
C ALA A 107 -0.29 -3.28 17.71
N GLU A 108 0.48 -4.21 17.16
CA GLU A 108 1.67 -4.75 17.79
C GLU A 108 2.76 -3.70 18.00
N ALA A 109 3.05 -2.89 16.98
CA ALA A 109 4.00 -1.78 17.12
C ALA A 109 3.57 -0.78 18.21
N SER A 110 2.26 -0.50 18.30
CA SER A 110 1.70 0.39 19.33
C SER A 110 1.84 -0.22 20.73
N ARG A 111 1.57 -1.53 20.87
CA ARG A 111 1.75 -2.30 22.10
C ARG A 111 3.21 -2.27 22.57
N ILE A 112 4.15 -2.63 21.70
CA ILE A 112 5.59 -2.62 22.00
C ILE A 112 6.04 -1.21 22.41
N ALA A 113 5.58 -0.16 21.73
CA ALA A 113 5.92 1.21 22.07
C ALA A 113 5.36 1.65 23.43
N GLN A 114 4.18 1.18 23.82
CA GLN A 114 3.62 1.43 25.15
C GLN A 114 4.39 0.67 26.23
N GLU A 115 4.61 -0.64 26.05
CA GLU A 115 5.38 -1.48 26.98
C GLU A 115 6.79 -0.92 27.21
N THR A 116 7.47 -0.50 26.14
CA THR A 116 8.80 0.12 26.22
C THR A 116 8.77 1.44 27.01
N ARG A 117 7.73 2.26 26.84
CA ARG A 117 7.59 3.52 27.59
C ARG A 117 7.36 3.25 29.07
N ASP A 118 6.49 2.28 29.39
CA ASP A 118 6.19 1.91 30.76
C ASP A 118 7.42 1.33 31.46
N GLU A 119 8.19 0.48 30.77
CA GLU A 119 9.46 -0.07 31.28
C GLU A 119 10.50 1.03 31.52
N ILE A 120 10.71 1.94 30.56
CA ILE A 120 11.63 3.08 30.71
C ILE A 120 11.20 3.95 31.88
N GLN A 121 9.90 4.22 32.05
CA GLN A 121 9.40 5.02 33.15
C GLN A 121 9.65 4.35 34.50
N ALA A 122 9.43 3.04 34.61
CA ALA A 122 9.70 2.27 35.81
C ALA A 122 11.21 2.27 36.16
N GLN A 123 12.07 2.02 35.18
CA GLN A 123 13.53 2.05 35.38
C GLN A 123 14.01 3.45 35.77
N THR A 124 13.46 4.49 35.14
CA THR A 124 13.78 5.89 35.48
C THR A 124 13.40 6.20 36.92
N GLN A 125 12.23 5.77 37.38
CA GLN A 125 11.82 5.99 38.77
C GLN A 125 12.76 5.30 39.75
N VAL A 126 13.19 4.06 39.48
CA VAL A 126 14.14 3.33 40.32
C VAL A 126 15.49 4.07 40.41
N GLU A 127 16.01 4.59 39.30
CA GLU A 127 17.26 5.35 39.32
C GLU A 127 17.09 6.71 39.99
N ILE A 128 15.93 7.37 39.89
CA ILE A 128 15.61 8.59 40.65
C ILE A 128 15.61 8.29 42.15
N ASP A 129 14.88 7.27 42.61
CA ASP A 129 14.79 6.93 44.03
C ASP A 129 16.17 6.60 44.62
N LYS A 130 17.01 5.90 43.84
CA LYS A 130 18.39 5.59 44.20
C LYS A 130 19.27 6.84 44.24
N ALA A 131 19.12 7.74 43.28
CA ALA A 131 19.83 9.02 43.27
C ALA A 131 19.45 9.87 44.49
N ASP A 132 18.15 9.96 44.81
CA ASP A 132 17.65 10.69 45.97
C ASP A 132 18.18 10.11 47.28
N ALA A 133 18.21 8.78 47.42
CA ALA A 133 18.81 8.12 48.58
C ALA A 133 20.31 8.43 48.72
N GLN A 134 21.06 8.44 47.62
CA GLN A 134 22.48 8.79 47.63
C GLN A 134 22.72 10.26 47.96
N ILE A 135 21.87 11.16 47.42
CA ILE A 135 21.92 12.59 47.73
C ILE A 135 21.65 12.80 49.21
N ALA A 136 20.59 12.21 49.77
CA ALA A 136 20.25 12.31 51.18
C ALA A 136 21.39 11.82 52.09
N ALA A 137 22.01 10.68 51.76
CA ALA A 137 23.14 10.16 52.51
C ALA A 137 24.35 11.10 52.48
N ARG A 138 24.70 11.64 51.30
CA ARG A 138 25.81 12.60 51.16
C ARG A 138 25.53 13.93 51.86
N THR A 139 24.29 14.40 51.83
CA THR A 139 23.86 15.59 52.57
C THR A 139 24.03 15.38 54.07
N ALA A 140 23.56 14.26 54.62
CA ALA A 140 23.72 13.95 56.04
C ALA A 140 25.21 13.81 56.45
N GLU A 141 26.04 13.18 55.62
CA GLU A 141 27.49 13.11 55.84
C GLU A 141 28.14 14.50 55.79
N GLY A 142 27.71 15.34 54.86
CA GLY A 142 28.13 16.74 54.74
C GLY A 142 27.78 17.55 55.99
N GLU A 143 26.54 17.46 56.46
CA GLU A 143 26.05 18.12 57.67
C GLU A 143 26.83 17.68 58.92
N ALA A 144 27.08 16.37 59.07
CA ALA A 144 27.89 15.85 60.16
C ALA A 144 29.32 16.39 60.16
N ARG A 145 29.97 16.44 58.98
CA ARG A 145 31.32 17.02 58.83
C ARG A 145 31.33 18.52 59.13
N ILE A 146 30.32 19.26 58.68
CA ILE A 146 30.20 20.68 58.98
C ILE A 146 30.06 20.91 60.48
N ALA A 147 29.21 20.14 61.16
CA ALA A 147 29.03 20.23 62.61
C ALA A 147 30.31 19.90 63.38
N GLU A 148 31.09 18.89 62.93
CA GLU A 148 32.39 18.56 63.51
C GLU A 148 33.41 19.70 63.33
N ILE A 149 33.50 20.27 62.11
CA ILE A 149 34.38 21.40 61.81
C ILE A 149 33.97 22.63 62.64
N GLU A 150 32.68 22.90 62.78
CA GLU A 150 32.16 24.00 63.58
C GLU A 150 32.53 23.85 65.05
N ALA A 151 32.32 22.66 65.64
CA ALA A 151 32.71 22.37 67.01
C ALA A 151 34.24 22.52 67.23
N GLY A 152 35.04 22.00 66.30
CA GLY A 152 36.50 22.12 66.33
C GLY A 152 36.99 23.58 66.18
N ALA A 153 36.35 24.35 65.30
CA ALA A 153 36.65 25.76 65.10
C ALA A 153 36.33 26.60 66.34
N ILE A 154 35.20 26.32 67.02
CA ILE A 154 34.85 26.98 68.28
C ILE A 154 35.88 26.65 69.37
N ALA A 155 36.25 25.39 69.54
CA ALA A 155 37.25 24.99 70.53
C ALA A 155 38.62 25.65 70.28
N THR A 156 39.06 25.67 69.02
CA THR A 156 40.31 26.35 68.61
C THR A 156 40.22 27.86 68.85
N ALA A 157 39.08 28.48 68.56
CA ALA A 157 38.86 29.90 68.80
C ALA A 157 38.90 30.24 70.30
N GLU A 158 38.35 29.38 71.17
CA GLU A 158 38.46 29.54 72.63
C GLU A 158 39.90 29.43 73.13
N GLU A 159 40.67 28.46 72.62
CA GLU A 159 42.08 28.30 72.95
C GLU A 159 42.89 29.54 72.56
N VAL A 160 42.78 29.98 71.30
CA VAL A 160 43.44 31.20 70.81
C VAL A 160 43.00 32.43 71.62
N ALA A 161 41.72 32.54 71.99
CA ALA A 161 41.25 33.65 72.81
C ALA A 161 41.86 33.66 74.21
N ARG A 162 42.03 32.49 74.87
CA ARG A 162 42.71 32.38 76.17
C ARG A 162 44.19 32.74 76.06
N ASP A 163 44.86 32.28 75.02
CA ASP A 163 46.28 32.58 74.77
C ASP A 163 46.47 34.09 74.55
N VAL A 164 45.68 34.69 73.66
CA VAL A 164 45.72 36.13 73.38
C VAL A 164 45.38 36.94 74.64
N ALA A 165 44.35 36.56 75.40
CA ALA A 165 43.99 37.24 76.65
C ALA A 165 45.11 37.15 77.69
N THR A 166 45.75 35.99 77.85
CA THR A 166 46.88 35.78 78.75
C THR A 166 48.05 36.69 78.38
N GLU A 167 48.40 36.75 77.10
CA GLU A 167 49.48 37.61 76.61
C GLU A 167 49.15 39.10 76.76
N ILE A 168 47.90 39.52 76.55
CA ILE A 168 47.45 40.88 76.84
C ILE A 168 47.62 41.21 78.33
N VAL A 169 47.18 40.33 79.25
CA VAL A 169 47.31 40.55 80.70
C VAL A 169 48.79 40.65 81.11
N ARG A 170 49.64 39.76 80.58
CA ARG A 170 51.10 39.82 80.80
C ARG A 170 51.70 41.14 80.33
N ALA A 171 51.25 41.65 79.19
CA ALA A 171 51.74 42.92 78.64
C ALA A 171 51.36 44.13 79.52
N PHE A 172 50.19 44.11 80.18
CA PHE A 172 49.72 45.21 81.05
C PHE A 172 50.17 45.09 82.52
N GLY A 173 50.61 43.92 82.98
CA GLY A 173 51.06 43.67 84.36
C GLY A 173 52.41 42.95 84.44
N PRO A 174 53.53 43.57 84.02
CA PRO A 174 54.84 42.91 84.01
C PRO A 174 55.27 42.49 85.43
N GLY A 175 55.48 41.19 85.61
CA GLY A 175 55.96 40.58 86.87
C GLY A 175 54.87 40.06 87.81
N GLN A 176 53.59 40.15 87.43
CA GLN A 176 52.51 39.46 88.16
C GLN A 176 52.25 38.08 87.55
N ASP A 177 52.10 37.07 88.40
CA ASP A 177 51.66 35.74 87.97
C ASP A 177 50.23 35.85 87.43
N VAL A 178 50.05 35.49 86.16
CA VAL A 178 48.72 35.43 85.55
C VAL A 178 48.05 34.16 86.01
N ASP A 179 46.92 34.30 86.70
CA ASP A 179 46.07 33.17 87.03
C ASP A 179 45.35 32.66 85.77
N ALA A 180 45.84 31.54 85.26
CA ALA A 180 45.29 30.87 84.09
C ALA A 180 43.82 30.44 84.27
N ALA A 181 43.40 30.13 85.50
CA ALA A 181 42.01 29.77 85.79
C ALA A 181 41.11 31.01 85.67
N ALA A 182 41.53 32.15 86.21
CA ALA A 182 40.78 33.40 86.12
C ALA A 182 40.61 33.88 84.65
N VAL A 183 41.66 33.75 83.83
CA VAL A 183 41.58 34.09 82.39
C VAL A 183 40.66 33.12 81.65
N ALA A 184 40.77 31.81 81.91
CA ALA A 184 39.90 30.81 81.30
C ALA A 184 38.42 31.04 81.65
N ASP A 185 38.11 31.36 82.91
CA ASP A 185 36.74 31.67 83.36
C ASP A 185 36.21 32.95 82.72
N ALA A 186 37.04 34.00 82.63
CA ALA A 186 36.66 35.26 81.99
C ALA A 186 36.36 35.08 80.49
N VAL A 187 37.21 34.34 79.77
CA VAL A 187 37.00 34.04 78.35
C VAL A 187 35.76 33.16 78.17
N ALA A 188 35.59 32.11 78.97
CA ALA A 188 34.44 31.21 78.87
C ALA A 188 33.11 31.93 79.15
N ASN A 189 33.08 32.86 80.12
CA ASN A 189 31.90 33.68 80.37
C ASN A 189 31.58 34.62 79.20
N ARG A 190 32.61 35.13 78.50
CA ARG A 190 32.40 36.00 77.33
C ARG A 190 31.99 35.24 76.08
N VAL A 191 32.43 33.98 75.91
CA VAL A 191 32.01 33.14 74.78
C VAL A 191 30.57 32.64 74.95
N ARG A 192 30.12 32.42 76.19
CA ARG A 192 28.76 31.99 76.50
C ARG A 192 27.71 33.12 76.60
N GLY A 193 28.11 34.39 76.54
CA GLY A 193 27.25 35.56 76.83
C GLY A 193 27.33 36.69 75.82
#